data_AF-A0A659XXT3-F1
#
_entry.id   AF-A0A659XXT3-F1
#
_cell.length_a   1.000
_cell.length_b   1.000
_cell.length_c   1.000
_cell.angle_alpha   90.00
_cell.angle_beta   90.00
_cell.angle_gamma   90.00
#
_symmetry.space_group_name_H-M   'P 1'
#
loop_
_entity.id
_entity.type
_entity.pdbx_description
1 polymer ?
#
loop_
_entity_poly.entity_id
_entity_poly.type
_entity_poly.pdbx_seq_one_letter_code
_entity_poly.pdbx_strand_id
1 'polypeptide(L)' 'IIGFPRHLSQHVGGFVITRDRLDEVVPIVKTAMEERKMVEWDKDDLDAVKILKVDVLALGMLTCLKRALALLTHHYPQA' A
#
# COMPACT_ATOMS: atom_id res chain seq x y z
N ILE A 1 -5.27 -18.49 25.37
CA ILE A 1 -5.62 -17.81 24.10
C ILE A 1 -4.52 -16.77 23.79
N ILE A 2 -3.29 -17.24 23.55
CA ILE A 2 -2.19 -16.40 23.04
C ILE A 2 -1.98 -16.85 21.60
N GLY A 3 -1.90 -15.93 20.65
CA GLY A 3 -1.69 -16.23 19.23
C GLY A 3 -2.96 -16.49 18.41
N PHE A 4 -4.17 -16.49 19.01
CA PHE A 4 -5.40 -16.53 18.22
C PHE A 4 -5.71 -15.12 17.65
N PRO A 5 -5.93 -14.98 16.32
CA PRO A 5 -6.25 -13.70 15.71
C PRO A 5 -7.52 -13.08 16.34
N ARG A 6 -7.47 -11.80 16.69
CA ARG A 6 -8.61 -11.08 17.30
C ARG A 6 -9.48 -10.37 16.26
N HIS A 7 -8.85 -9.77 15.25
CA HIS A 7 -9.50 -9.06 14.16
C HIS A 7 -8.53 -8.96 12.98
N LEU A 8 -9.08 -8.78 11.78
CA LEU A 8 -8.30 -8.49 10.58
C LEU A 8 -7.92 -7.00 10.56
N SER A 9 -6.63 -6.71 10.40
CA SER A 9 -6.17 -5.33 10.27
C SER A 9 -6.58 -4.75 8.91
N GLN A 10 -7.11 -3.53 8.90
CA GLN A 10 -7.53 -2.82 7.68
C GLN A 10 -6.47 -1.83 7.15
N HIS A 11 -5.26 -1.86 7.73
CA HIS A 11 -4.19 -0.99 7.29
C HIS A 11 -3.50 -1.58 6.06
N VAL A 12 -3.85 -1.06 4.88
CA VAL A 12 -3.20 -1.45 3.62
C VAL A 12 -1.95 -0.59 3.41
N GLY A 13 -0.79 -1.25 3.28
CA GLY A 13 0.50 -0.61 2.98
C GLY A 13 0.86 -0.63 1.50
N GLY A 14 -0.05 -1.06 0.62
CA GLY A 14 0.21 -1.29 -0.79
C GLY A 14 -1.04 -1.73 -1.56
N PHE A 15 -0.86 -2.10 -2.83
CA PHE A 15 -1.89 -2.67 -3.68
C PHE A 15 -1.37 -3.89 -4.46
N VAL A 16 -2.29 -4.73 -4.89
CA VAL A 16 -2.02 -5.91 -5.73
C VAL A 16 -2.58 -5.70 -7.13
N ILE A 17 -1.92 -6.29 -8.13
CA ILE A 17 -2.35 -6.26 -9.53
C ILE A 17 -2.40 -7.68 -10.07
N THR A 18 -3.52 -8.02 -10.68
CA THR A 18 -3.76 -9.28 -11.39
C THR A 18 -4.00 -9.02 -12.86
N ARG A 19 -3.82 -10.04 -13.71
CA ARG A 19 -4.11 -9.95 -15.15
C ARG A 19 -5.60 -9.82 -15.43
N ASP A 20 -6.39 -10.61 -14.72
CA ASP A 20 -7.84 -10.65 -14.81
C ASP A 20 -8.46 -10.01 -13.55
N ARG A 21 -9.78 -10.12 -13.42
CA ARG A 21 -10.53 -9.55 -12.30
C ARG A 21 -10.01 -10.04 -10.95
N LEU A 22 -9.77 -9.10 -10.04
CA LEU A 22 -9.18 -9.40 -8.72
C LEU A 22 -10.05 -10.34 -7.88
N ASP A 23 -11.39 -10.22 -7.98
CA ASP A 23 -12.36 -11.05 -7.25
C ASP A 23 -12.47 -12.49 -7.75
N GLU A 24 -11.88 -12.80 -8.90
CA GLU A 24 -11.75 -14.18 -9.41
C GLU A 24 -10.49 -14.88 -8.85
N VAL A 25 -9.54 -14.12 -8.32
CA VAL A 25 -8.24 -14.63 -7.85
C VAL A 25 -8.15 -14.64 -6.33
N VAL A 26 -8.65 -13.60 -5.66
CA VAL A 26 -8.58 -13.45 -4.20
C VAL A 26 -9.91 -12.93 -3.63
N PRO A 27 -10.29 -13.34 -2.41
CA PRO A 27 -11.44 -12.75 -1.71
C PRO A 27 -11.24 -11.26 -1.44
N ILE A 28 -12.28 -10.47 -1.72
CA ILE A 28 -12.31 -9.02 -1.51
C ILE A 28 -13.37 -8.69 -0.46
N VAL A 29 -12.98 -7.90 0.54
CA VAL A 29 -13.88 -7.42 1.59
C VAL A 29 -14.03 -5.91 1.55
N LYS A 30 -15.24 -5.42 1.87
CA LYS A 30 -15.47 -3.99 2.10
C LYS A 30 -14.80 -3.58 3.41
N THR A 31 -14.08 -2.46 3.38
CA THR A 31 -13.54 -1.87 4.61
C THR A 31 -14.60 -1.02 5.31
N ALA A 32 -14.27 -0.43 6.46
CA ALA A 32 -15.17 0.49 7.17
C ALA A 32 -15.57 1.75 6.36
N MET A 33 -14.87 2.04 5.25
CA MET A 33 -15.18 3.16 4.35
C MET A 33 -15.86 2.61 3.08
N GLU A 34 -17.02 3.15 2.70
CA GLU A 34 -17.90 2.60 1.64
C GLU A 34 -17.17 2.36 0.30
N GLU A 35 -16.31 3.31 -0.10
CA GLU A 35 -15.60 3.27 -1.39
C GLU A 35 -14.26 2.54 -1.33
N ARG A 36 -13.95 1.85 -0.23
CA ARG A 36 -12.67 1.18 -0.03
C ARG A 36 -12.84 -0.30 0.19
N LYS A 37 -12.15 -1.07 -0.65
CA LYS A 37 -12.07 -2.53 -0.62
C LYS A 37 -10.66 -2.96 -0.28
N MET A 38 -10.51 -4.13 0.33
CA MET A 38 -9.21 -4.74 0.61
C MET A 38 -9.26 -6.24 0.30
N VAL A 39 -8.09 -6.81 0.05
CA VAL A 39 -7.92 -8.27 -0.06
C VAL A 39 -7.85 -8.85 1.35
N GLU A 40 -8.44 -10.03 1.56
CA GLU A 40 -8.46 -10.68 2.89
C GLU A 40 -7.15 -11.37 3.25
N TRP A 41 -6.36 -11.76 2.24
CA TRP A 41 -5.10 -12.47 2.40
C TRP A 41 -3.98 -11.55 2.90
N ASP A 42 -3.07 -12.13 3.68
CA ASP A 42 -1.91 -11.39 4.16
C ASP A 42 -0.80 -11.32 3.09
N LYS A 43 0.32 -10.69 3.45
CA LYS A 43 1.45 -10.51 2.52
C LYS A 43 2.06 -11.86 2.10
N ASP A 44 2.17 -12.81 3.02
CA ASP A 44 2.90 -14.06 2.78
C ASP A 44 2.06 -14.99 1.89
N ASP A 45 0.73 -14.97 2.06
CA ASP A 45 -0.21 -15.66 1.17
C ASP A 45 -0.12 -15.12 -0.26
N LEU A 46 -0.11 -13.79 -0.43
CA LEU A 46 -0.01 -13.12 -1.73
C LEU A 46 1.33 -13.39 -2.43
N ASP A 47 2.42 -13.42 -1.65
CA ASP A 47 3.75 -13.75 -2.15
C ASP A 47 3.82 -15.23 -2.59
N ALA A 48 3.16 -16.14 -1.87
CA ALA A 48 3.13 -17.57 -2.19
C ALA A 48 2.46 -17.86 -3.55
N VAL A 49 1.42 -17.09 -3.91
CA VAL A 49 0.74 -17.19 -5.21
C VAL A 49 1.36 -16.33 -6.30
N LYS A 50 2.48 -15.65 -6.01
CA LYS A 50 3.24 -14.82 -6.95
C LYS A 50 2.41 -13.71 -7.61
N ILE A 51 1.46 -13.14 -6.87
CA ILE A 51 0.70 -11.97 -7.33
C ILE A 51 1.63 -10.75 -7.33
N LEU A 52 1.48 -9.89 -8.35
CA LEU A 52 2.24 -8.64 -8.40
C LEU A 52 1.78 -7.72 -7.27
N LYS A 53 2.71 -7.36 -6.41
CA LYS A 53 2.49 -6.49 -5.25
C LYS A 53 3.30 -5.22 -5.39
N VAL A 54 2.67 -4.09 -5.08
CA VAL A 54 3.32 -2.79 -4.99
C VAL A 54 3.11 -2.22 -3.60
N ASP A 55 4.20 -2.02 -2.86
CA ASP A 55 4.18 -1.39 -1.55
C ASP A 55 4.25 0.13 -1.65
N VAL A 56 3.36 0.81 -0.93
CA VAL A 56 3.30 2.27 -0.81
C VAL A 56 3.95 2.66 0.52
N LEU A 57 5.24 2.97 0.46
CA LEU A 57 5.99 3.45 1.61
C LEU A 57 5.91 4.98 1.70
N ALA A 58 5.22 5.49 2.72
CA ALA A 58 5.11 6.93 2.99
C ALA A 58 6.39 7.49 3.66
N LEU A 59 7.53 7.41 2.98
CA LEU A 59 8.83 7.86 3.50
C LEU A 59 8.90 9.39 3.57
N GLY A 60 8.69 9.95 4.76
CA GLY A 60 8.69 11.41 4.99
C GLY A 60 10.00 12.10 4.58
N MET A 61 11.14 11.40 4.60
CA MET A 61 12.43 11.94 4.17
C MET A 61 12.48 12.23 2.67
N LEU A 62 11.79 11.46 1.83
CA LEU A 62 11.70 11.76 0.40
C LEU A 62 10.90 13.05 0.16
N THR A 63 9.84 13.27 0.93
CA THR A 63 9.09 14.54 0.93
C THR A 63 9.95 15.70 1.42
N CYS A 64 10.78 15.48 2.45
CA CYS A 64 11.72 16.48 2.94
C CYS A 64 12.73 16.89 1.86
N LEU A 65 13.36 15.91 1.19
CA LEU A 65 14.29 16.16 0.09
C LEU A 65 13.63 16.93 -1.06
N LYS A 66 12.42 16.52 -1.47
CA LYS A 66 11.64 17.25 -2.49
C LYS A 66 11.45 18.72 -2.11
N ARG A 67 11.10 19.00 -0.85
CA ARG A 67 10.90 20.37 -0.34
C ARG A 67 12.21 21.16 -0.31
N ALA A 68 13.31 20.52 0.09
CA ALA A 68 14.63 21.15 0.11
C ALA A 68 15.09 21.55 -1.30
N LEU A 69 14.92 20.65 -2.29
CA LEU A 69 15.24 20.95 -3.69
C LEU A 69 14.35 22.07 -4.24
N ALA A 70 13.06 22.07 -3.93
CA ALA A 70 12.15 23.14 -4.33
C ALA A 70 12.57 24.51 -3.74
N LEU A 71 13.01 24.54 -2.48
CA LEU A 71 13.54 25.75 -1.84
C LEU A 71 14.84 26.21 -2.52
N LEU A 72 15.74 25.29 -2.86
CA LEU A 72 16.96 25.60 -3.61
C LEU A 72 16.64 26.26 -4.95
N THR A 73 15.75 25.66 -5.75
CA THR A 73 15.33 26.25 -7.04
C THR A 73 14.67 27.61 -6.87
N HIS A 74 13.89 27.81 -5.81
CA HIS A 74 13.22 29.08 -5.54
C HIS A 74 14.20 30.21 -5.19
N HIS A 75 15.22 29.93 -4.39
CA HIS A 75 16.17 30.93 -3.92
C HIS A 75 17.40 31.10 -4.83
N TYR A 76 17.76 30.06 -5.60
CA TYR A 76 18.94 30.03 -6.47
C TYR A 76 18.56 29.57 -7.90
N PRO A 77 17.77 30.34 -8.66
CA PRO A 77 17.26 29.93 -9.97
C PRO A 77 18.30 29.88 -11.10
N GLN A 78 19.55 30.29 -10.85
CA GLN A 78 20.63 30.32 -11.84
C GLN A 78 21.85 29.43 -11.49
N ALA A 79 21.74 28.60 -10.44
CA ALA A 79 22.75 27.62 -10.08
C ALA A 79 22.67 26.36 -10.96
#